data_AF-A0A972BWQ0-F1
#
_entry.id   AF-A0A972BWQ0-F1
#
_cell.length_a   1.000
_cell.length_b   1.000
_cell.length_c   1.000
_cell.angle_alpha   90.00
_cell.angle_beta   90.00
_cell.angle_gamma   90.00
#
_symmetry.space_group_name_H-M   'P 1'
#
loop_
_entity.id
_entity.type
_entity.pdbx_description
1 polymer ?
#
loop_
_entity_poly.entity_id
_entity_poly.type
_entity_poly.pdbx_seq_one_letter_code
_entity_poly.pdbx_strand_id
1 'polypeptide(L)'
;MRRILALCLSLILTLSWLPAIPNLAQAAPQAGDIGFFWDSPGSSYGIFATTRALDALATLQEVYESDPDLVQPVELGQSIALARDYLMTQNDAGVWTDKLAGDWAALAVAKAGGDIQPHLASLQADLRPKSFDPDIENPVPTTDLARSLLVAASVYAESPDLAAFADKEGKTLWQALQERTVTETVYLDDHDVELMRFGLFTEGDTLNATTYAIIALDEVDKLDIDDEDRQKVVDWLLAARIGQGWGWQPVWAWDEDLNYGPPTPDPDSSASAIRALASLAPEDEEVREAIAGAFQYLQSLQGTDGSITSWGSPSAASTAEVIIALLTSGEDPSTFQRNGKSLVDGLLGLQQTEPYEPPQDPSTPATVTVSVEVRGQGKSFFSGTVSLAADKATPLEALKKTDLDYSKRGSYVSKIEDLEEQGSAGWKYAVNGEVPSAPADGYLLSDGDELVWFYASSYLDSGG
;
A
#
# COMPACT_ATOMS: atom_id res chain seq x y z
N MET A 1 -2.14 -6.94 -26.95
CA MET A 1 -3.17 -6.93 -25.89
C MET A 1 -3.05 -8.08 -24.90
N ARG A 2 -3.47 -9.35 -25.12
CA ARG A 2 -3.44 -10.38 -24.05
C ARG A 2 -2.09 -10.61 -23.33
N ARG A 3 -0.96 -10.51 -24.04
CA ARG A 3 0.38 -10.54 -23.40
C ARG A 3 0.71 -9.27 -22.63
N ILE A 4 0.28 -8.12 -23.11
CA ILE A 4 0.48 -6.82 -22.45
C ILE A 4 -0.43 -6.70 -21.23
N LEU A 5 -1.67 -7.21 -21.31
CA LEU A 5 -2.57 -7.40 -20.18
C LEU A 5 -1.94 -8.34 -19.15
N ALA A 6 -1.55 -9.57 -19.50
CA ALA A 6 -0.89 -10.47 -18.54
C ALA A 6 0.38 -9.86 -17.91
N LEU A 7 1.15 -9.10 -18.68
CA LEU A 7 2.30 -8.37 -18.14
C LEU A 7 1.87 -7.24 -17.19
N CYS A 8 0.87 -6.42 -17.51
CA CYS A 8 0.37 -5.33 -16.68
C CYS A 8 -0.54 -5.77 -15.50
N LEU A 9 -1.15 -6.95 -15.56
CA LEU A 9 -2.00 -7.58 -14.53
C LEU A 9 -1.15 -8.26 -13.45
N SER A 10 0.05 -8.72 -13.79
CA SER A 10 1.03 -9.26 -12.86
C SER A 10 1.57 -8.22 -11.86
N LEU A 11 1.07 -6.99 -11.92
CA LEU A 11 1.81 -5.75 -11.74
C LEU A 11 1.01 -4.76 -10.87
N ILE A 12 1.03 -5.03 -9.56
CA ILE A 12 0.69 -4.17 -8.41
C ILE A 12 -0.75 -3.72 -8.24
N LEU A 13 -1.23 -3.91 -7.01
CA LEU A 13 -2.52 -3.46 -6.50
C LEU A 13 -2.48 -3.10 -5.02
N THR A 14 -1.66 -2.12 -4.63
CA THR A 14 -1.74 -1.58 -3.27
C THR A 14 -2.96 -0.67 -3.14
N LEU A 15 -3.93 -1.03 -2.29
CA LEU A 15 -4.53 -0.14 -1.28
C LEU A 15 -5.54 -0.92 -0.43
N SER A 16 -5.31 -0.90 0.88
CA SER A 16 -6.31 -0.57 1.89
C SER A 16 -5.57 -0.37 3.23
N TRP A 17 -5.91 0.70 3.95
CA TRP A 17 -5.46 1.12 5.30
C TRP A 17 -4.31 2.15 5.41
N LEU A 18 -4.70 3.43 5.40
CA LEU A 18 -4.18 4.43 6.33
C LEU A 18 -5.10 4.46 7.57
N PRO A 19 -4.62 4.31 8.82
CA PRO A 19 -5.29 5.02 9.89
C PRO A 19 -5.13 6.51 9.59
N ALA A 20 -6.21 7.27 9.80
CA ALA A 20 -6.28 8.71 9.66
C ALA A 20 -4.94 9.42 9.93
N ILE A 21 -4.48 10.26 9.00
CA ILE A 21 -3.60 11.37 9.33
C ILE A 21 -4.52 12.57 9.58
N PRO A 22 -4.96 12.83 10.82
CA PRO A 22 -5.54 14.12 11.14
C PRO A 22 -4.42 15.17 11.10
N ASN A 23 -4.66 16.25 10.36
CA ASN A 23 -3.86 17.49 10.30
C ASN A 23 -2.51 17.46 9.56
N LEU A 24 -2.54 17.57 8.23
CA LEU A 24 -1.59 18.45 7.54
C LEU A 24 -2.12 19.89 7.64
N ALA A 25 -1.87 20.47 8.82
CA ALA A 25 -1.88 21.89 9.16
C ALA A 25 -2.74 22.83 8.27
N GLN A 26 -3.82 23.34 8.85
CA GLN A 26 -4.52 24.54 8.38
C GLN A 26 -3.53 25.59 7.87
N ALA A 27 -3.52 25.84 6.55
CA ALA A 27 -2.60 26.78 5.91
C ALA A 27 -1.12 26.37 6.07
N ALA A 28 -0.23 26.61 5.13
CA ALA A 28 0.07 27.95 4.70
C ALA A 28 1.14 27.89 3.58
N PRO A 29 1.28 29.01 2.86
CA PRO A 29 1.99 29.13 1.60
C PRO A 29 3.50 29.23 1.81
N GLN A 30 4.20 29.15 0.67
CA GLN A 30 5.57 29.56 0.37
C GLN A 30 6.41 28.40 -0.16
N ALA A 31 6.57 28.45 -1.48
CA ALA A 31 7.64 27.80 -2.21
C ALA A 31 8.99 28.09 -1.53
N GLY A 32 9.76 27.03 -1.34
CA GLY A 32 11.11 27.05 -0.79
C GLY A 32 11.32 25.78 0.02
N ASP A 33 12.04 24.83 -0.57
CA ASP A 33 12.46 23.57 0.06
C ASP A 33 11.36 22.53 0.32
N ILE A 34 10.71 22.07 -0.75
CA ILE A 34 9.92 20.83 -0.71
C ILE A 34 10.81 19.72 -1.27
N GLY A 35 11.57 19.09 -0.38
CA GLY A 35 12.27 17.85 -0.66
C GLY A 35 11.24 16.73 -0.82
N PHE A 36 10.81 16.48 -2.05
CA PHE A 36 10.08 15.27 -2.41
C PHE A 36 11.10 14.15 -2.59
N PHE A 37 11.55 13.64 -1.45
CA PHE A 37 12.30 12.41 -1.35
C PHE A 37 11.24 11.30 -1.31
N TRP A 38 11.43 10.19 -2.04
CA TRP A 38 10.63 8.96 -1.88
C TRP A 38 10.26 8.80 -0.41
N ASP A 39 8.97 8.93 -0.07
CA ASP A 39 8.54 9.27 1.29
C ASP A 39 9.33 8.51 2.35
N SER A 40 9.89 9.29 3.29
CA SER A 40 10.70 8.92 4.45
C SER A 40 11.28 7.48 4.46
N PRO A 41 12.61 7.30 4.34
CA PRO A 41 13.25 6.00 4.44
C PRO A 41 12.81 5.23 5.69
N GLY A 42 12.35 3.99 5.51
CA GLY A 42 11.80 3.16 6.59
C GLY A 42 10.29 3.28 6.77
N SER A 43 9.61 4.14 6.02
CA SER A 43 8.16 4.13 5.92
C SER A 43 7.69 3.07 4.92
N SER A 44 6.57 2.42 5.22
CA SER A 44 5.88 1.54 4.27
C SER A 44 5.55 2.27 2.96
N TYR A 45 5.42 3.60 2.96
CA TYR A 45 5.12 4.39 1.77
C TYR A 45 6.26 4.48 0.77
N GLY A 46 7.50 4.79 1.19
CA GLY A 46 8.65 4.89 0.26
C GLY A 46 8.93 3.56 -0.45
N ILE A 47 8.66 2.46 0.26
CA ILE A 47 8.67 1.09 -0.25
C ILE A 47 7.61 0.91 -1.33
N PHE A 48 6.35 1.26 -1.04
CA PHE A 48 5.25 1.12 -1.99
C PHE A 48 5.51 1.91 -3.26
N ALA A 49 5.98 3.15 -3.13
CA ALA A 49 6.35 3.98 -4.27
C ALA A 49 7.43 3.30 -5.13
N THR A 50 8.50 2.79 -4.51
CA THR A 50 9.61 2.15 -5.23
C THR A 50 9.17 0.89 -5.96
N THR A 51 8.36 0.06 -5.30
CA THR A 51 7.72 -1.12 -5.89
C THR A 51 6.95 -0.74 -7.14
N ARG A 52 6.04 0.25 -7.05
CA ARG A 52 5.25 0.73 -8.20
C ARG A 52 6.11 1.23 -9.35
N ALA A 53 7.16 1.97 -9.02
CA ALA A 53 8.06 2.52 -10.03
C ALA A 53 8.85 1.44 -10.75
N LEU A 54 9.47 0.48 -10.04
CA LEU A 54 10.20 -0.62 -10.68
C LEU A 54 9.30 -1.36 -11.67
N ASP A 55 8.08 -1.62 -11.22
CA ASP A 55 7.07 -2.35 -11.97
C ASP A 55 6.69 -1.61 -13.26
N ALA A 56 6.31 -0.33 -13.17
CA ALA A 56 6.03 0.47 -14.36
C ALA A 56 7.22 0.49 -15.34
N LEU A 57 8.46 0.62 -14.83
CA LEU A 57 9.67 0.63 -15.66
C LEU A 57 9.95 -0.73 -16.32
N ALA A 58 9.78 -1.84 -15.59
CA ALA A 58 9.95 -3.19 -16.13
C ALA A 58 8.88 -3.49 -17.20
N THR A 59 7.63 -3.08 -16.97
CA THR A 59 6.55 -3.21 -17.93
C THR A 59 6.85 -2.43 -19.21
N LEU A 60 7.31 -1.18 -19.09
CA LEU A 60 7.70 -0.37 -20.24
C LEU A 60 8.80 -1.05 -21.07
N GLN A 61 9.80 -1.63 -20.40
CA GLN A 61 10.88 -2.37 -21.05
C GLN A 61 10.36 -3.60 -21.81
N GLU A 62 9.52 -4.41 -21.17
CA GLU A 62 8.95 -5.62 -21.79
C GLU A 62 7.97 -5.32 -22.93
N VAL A 63 7.12 -4.29 -22.76
CA VAL A 63 6.21 -3.84 -23.81
C VAL A 63 7.03 -3.35 -25.00
N TYR A 64 8.04 -2.51 -24.80
CA TYR A 64 8.93 -2.07 -25.88
C TYR A 64 9.62 -3.24 -26.60
N GLU A 65 10.11 -4.25 -25.85
CA GLU A 65 10.73 -5.44 -26.44
C GLU A 65 9.75 -6.29 -27.25
N SER A 66 8.48 -6.30 -26.87
CA SER A 66 7.44 -7.10 -27.51
C SER A 66 6.72 -6.39 -28.67
N ASP A 67 6.54 -5.07 -28.56
CA ASP A 67 5.81 -4.21 -29.49
C ASP A 67 6.38 -2.76 -29.46
N PRO A 68 7.46 -2.50 -30.21
CA PRO A 68 8.11 -1.18 -30.25
C PRO A 68 7.23 -0.04 -30.79
N ASP A 69 6.10 -0.35 -31.42
CA ASP A 69 5.18 0.66 -31.94
C ASP A 69 4.24 1.20 -30.83
N LEU A 70 4.10 0.48 -29.71
CA LEU A 70 3.28 0.87 -28.56
C LEU A 70 4.01 1.74 -27.54
N VAL A 71 5.34 1.75 -27.54
CA VAL A 71 6.15 2.55 -26.61
C VAL A 71 7.36 3.07 -27.35
N GLN A 72 7.62 4.38 -27.28
CA GLN A 72 8.84 4.97 -27.84
C GLN A 72 10.10 4.31 -27.26
N PRO A 73 11.26 4.34 -27.95
CA PRO A 73 12.50 3.81 -27.38
C PRO A 73 12.81 4.45 -26.03
N VAL A 74 12.83 3.64 -24.97
CA VAL A 74 13.09 4.10 -23.60
C VAL A 74 14.37 3.47 -23.08
N GLU A 75 15.36 4.31 -22.75
CA GLU A 75 16.60 3.87 -22.10
C GLU A 75 16.37 3.74 -20.59
N LEU A 76 15.81 2.61 -20.16
CA LEU A 76 15.45 2.36 -18.75
C LEU A 76 16.43 1.47 -18.00
N GLY A 77 17.40 0.87 -18.69
CA GLY A 77 18.25 -0.19 -18.12
C GLY A 77 18.95 0.21 -16.81
N GLN A 78 19.48 1.45 -16.73
CA GLN A 78 20.10 1.95 -15.52
C GLN A 78 19.09 2.19 -14.39
N SER A 79 17.93 2.76 -14.72
CA SER A 79 16.86 3.04 -13.75
C SER A 79 16.24 1.77 -13.18
N ILE A 80 16.01 0.76 -14.01
CA ILE A 80 15.55 -0.56 -13.58
C ILE A 80 16.61 -1.19 -12.67
N ALA A 81 17.89 -1.16 -13.07
CA ALA A 81 18.98 -1.72 -12.26
C ALA A 81 19.08 -1.05 -10.87
N LEU A 82 18.96 0.28 -10.79
CA LEU A 82 18.98 1.02 -9.53
C LEU A 82 17.78 0.68 -8.64
N ALA A 83 16.57 0.63 -9.21
CA ALA A 83 15.37 0.28 -8.45
C ALA A 83 15.43 -1.17 -7.92
N ARG A 84 15.96 -2.11 -8.74
CA ARG A 84 16.23 -3.49 -8.29
C ARG A 84 17.25 -3.52 -7.17
N ASP A 85 18.39 -2.84 -7.32
CA ASP A 85 19.45 -2.81 -6.31
C ASP A 85 18.96 -2.23 -4.97
N TYR A 86 18.16 -1.17 -5.02
CA TYR A 86 17.52 -0.59 -3.84
C TYR A 86 16.61 -1.61 -3.14
N LEU A 87 15.68 -2.24 -3.87
CA LEU A 87 14.74 -3.20 -3.28
C LEU A 87 15.47 -4.42 -2.70
N MET A 88 16.48 -4.93 -3.40
CA MET A 88 17.31 -6.03 -2.91
C MET A 88 18.09 -5.63 -1.65
N THR A 89 18.64 -4.42 -1.60
CA THR A 89 19.36 -3.92 -0.41
C THR A 89 18.43 -3.78 0.80
N GLN A 90 17.22 -3.24 0.63
CA GLN A 90 16.23 -3.16 1.70
C GLN A 90 15.78 -4.55 2.19
N ASN A 91 15.73 -5.52 1.28
CA ASN A 91 15.46 -6.93 1.59
C ASN A 91 16.55 -7.58 2.42
N ASP A 92 17.80 -7.42 2.02
CA ASP A 92 18.92 -7.97 2.76
C ASP A 92 19.08 -7.30 4.14
N ALA A 93 18.69 -6.02 4.26
CA ALA A 93 18.67 -5.29 5.52
C ALA A 93 17.50 -5.67 6.45
N GLY A 94 16.55 -6.49 5.98
CA GLY A 94 15.41 -6.96 6.79
C GLY A 94 14.43 -5.84 7.16
N VAL A 95 14.33 -4.79 6.35
CA VAL A 95 13.47 -3.62 6.63
C VAL A 95 11.97 -3.99 6.61
N TRP A 96 11.59 -5.09 5.95
CA TRP A 96 10.22 -5.52 5.69
C TRP A 96 9.49 -6.24 6.84
N THR A 97 9.73 -5.88 8.11
CA THR A 97 9.20 -6.69 9.24
C THR A 97 7.71 -6.52 9.55
N ASP A 98 7.01 -5.59 8.90
CA ASP A 98 5.55 -5.51 9.01
C ASP A 98 4.83 -6.40 7.99
N LYS A 99 3.69 -6.95 8.40
CA LYS A 99 2.94 -7.97 7.63
C LYS A 99 2.32 -7.43 6.32
N LEU A 100 2.14 -6.11 6.19
CA LEU A 100 1.35 -5.49 5.12
C LEU A 100 2.23 -4.86 4.03
N ALA A 101 3.34 -4.22 4.39
CA ALA A 101 4.37 -3.78 3.45
C ALA A 101 5.18 -4.97 2.92
N GLY A 102 5.30 -6.04 3.71
CA GLY A 102 6.04 -7.25 3.32
C GLY A 102 5.53 -7.93 2.05
N ASP A 103 4.20 -8.06 1.86
CA ASP A 103 3.63 -8.73 0.68
C ASP A 103 3.94 -7.98 -0.62
N TRP A 104 3.69 -6.68 -0.66
CA TRP A 104 3.95 -5.88 -1.85
C TRP A 104 5.44 -5.69 -2.12
N ALA A 105 6.24 -5.54 -1.07
CA ALA A 105 7.70 -5.56 -1.19
C ALA A 105 8.18 -6.90 -1.75
N ALA A 106 7.66 -8.02 -1.27
CA ALA A 106 7.97 -9.34 -1.79
C ALA A 106 7.57 -9.48 -3.27
N LEU A 107 6.40 -9.01 -3.68
CA LEU A 107 6.02 -8.99 -5.10
C LEU A 107 7.05 -8.22 -5.95
N ALA A 108 7.46 -7.04 -5.48
CA ALA A 108 8.45 -6.20 -6.15
C ALA A 108 9.83 -6.88 -6.24
N VAL A 109 10.27 -7.48 -5.13
CA VAL A 109 11.55 -8.19 -5.03
C VAL A 109 11.54 -9.41 -5.96
N ALA A 110 10.45 -10.17 -6.01
CA ALA A 110 10.32 -11.30 -6.94
C ALA A 110 10.47 -10.84 -8.40
N LYS A 111 9.80 -9.75 -8.78
CA LYS A 111 9.92 -9.12 -10.11
C LYS A 111 11.29 -8.52 -10.39
N ALA A 112 11.98 -8.06 -9.35
CA ALA A 112 13.37 -7.64 -9.41
C ALA A 112 14.33 -8.82 -9.67
N GLY A 113 13.85 -10.07 -9.62
CA GLY A 113 14.66 -11.29 -9.71
C GLY A 113 15.26 -11.71 -8.36
N GLY A 114 14.77 -11.15 -7.26
CA GLY A 114 15.16 -11.46 -5.89
C GLY A 114 14.51 -12.73 -5.35
N ASP A 115 15.14 -13.31 -4.34
CA ASP A 115 14.60 -14.47 -3.63
C ASP A 115 13.58 -14.04 -2.57
N ILE A 116 12.34 -14.50 -2.75
CA ILE A 116 11.23 -14.28 -1.81
C ILE A 116 10.73 -15.56 -1.15
N GLN A 117 11.44 -16.68 -1.27
CA GLN A 117 11.06 -17.94 -0.64
C GLN A 117 10.84 -17.83 0.88
N PRO A 118 11.63 -17.05 1.66
CA PRO A 118 11.35 -16.83 3.07
C PRO A 118 10.00 -16.15 3.32
N HIS A 119 9.64 -15.17 2.47
CA HIS A 119 8.35 -14.48 2.56
C HIS A 119 7.20 -15.41 2.19
N LEU A 120 7.33 -16.18 1.11
CA LEU A 120 6.35 -17.16 0.69
C LEU A 120 6.10 -18.22 1.78
N ALA A 121 7.13 -18.68 2.48
CA ALA A 121 7.00 -19.61 3.60
C ALA A 121 6.25 -18.98 4.79
N SER A 122 6.50 -17.70 5.09
CA SER A 122 5.79 -16.94 6.11
C SER A 122 4.30 -16.75 5.74
N LEU A 123 4.03 -16.38 4.49
CA LEU A 123 2.69 -16.22 3.94
C LEU A 123 1.91 -17.54 4.01
N GLN A 124 2.51 -18.66 3.60
CA GLN A 124 1.89 -19.99 3.74
C GLN A 124 1.56 -20.33 5.19
N ALA A 125 2.48 -20.06 6.11
CA ALA A 125 2.27 -20.32 7.54
C ALA A 125 1.16 -19.46 8.14
N ASP A 126 0.99 -18.22 7.67
CA ASP A 126 -0.06 -17.30 8.11
C ASP A 126 -1.44 -17.65 7.55
N LEU A 127 -1.51 -18.09 6.28
CA LEU A 127 -2.78 -18.43 5.62
C LEU A 127 -3.34 -19.77 6.08
N ARG A 128 -2.48 -20.78 6.27
CA ARG A 128 -2.87 -22.15 6.62
C ARG A 128 -3.83 -22.28 7.82
N PRO A 129 -3.73 -21.52 8.93
CA PRO A 129 -4.67 -21.64 10.04
C PRO A 129 -5.97 -20.84 9.86
N LYS A 130 -6.07 -19.96 8.86
CA LYS A 130 -7.26 -19.14 8.60
C LYS A 130 -8.36 -19.97 7.94
N SER A 131 -9.56 -19.42 7.90
CA SER A 131 -10.64 -19.87 7.02
C SER A 131 -10.92 -18.77 6.01
N PHE A 132 -11.08 -19.13 4.74
CA PHE A 132 -11.43 -18.19 3.68
C PHE A 132 -12.95 -18.09 3.46
N ASP A 133 -13.75 -18.75 4.29
CA ASP A 133 -15.21 -18.62 4.33
C ASP A 133 -15.62 -17.13 4.50
N PRO A 134 -16.41 -16.56 3.56
CA PRO A 134 -16.83 -15.16 3.63
C PRO A 134 -17.85 -14.87 4.75
N ASP A 135 -18.54 -15.89 5.28
CA ASP A 135 -19.69 -15.73 6.20
C ASP A 135 -19.30 -15.77 7.69
N ILE A 136 -18.01 -15.85 8.01
CA ILE A 136 -17.52 -15.87 9.40
C ILE A 136 -17.50 -14.45 10.00
N GLU A 137 -17.41 -14.34 11.34
CA GLU A 137 -17.46 -13.06 12.05
C GLU A 137 -16.32 -12.09 11.67
N ASN A 138 -15.19 -12.61 11.20
CA ASN A 138 -14.03 -11.83 10.75
C ASN A 138 -13.38 -12.52 9.54
N PRO A 139 -13.98 -12.40 8.34
CA PRO A 139 -13.43 -13.01 7.15
C PRO A 139 -12.11 -12.32 6.77
N VAL A 140 -11.19 -13.07 6.16
CA VAL A 140 -9.99 -12.46 5.55
C VAL A 140 -10.47 -11.40 4.54
N PRO A 141 -9.92 -10.18 4.49
CA PRO A 141 -10.33 -9.19 3.49
C PRO A 141 -10.11 -9.67 2.05
N THR A 142 -10.93 -9.22 1.11
CA THR A 142 -10.82 -9.63 -0.30
C THR A 142 -9.53 -9.09 -0.91
N THR A 143 -9.16 -7.86 -0.56
CA THR A 143 -7.89 -7.24 -0.96
C THR A 143 -6.67 -8.01 -0.45
N ASP A 144 -6.73 -8.59 0.75
CA ASP A 144 -5.67 -9.42 1.31
C ASP A 144 -5.52 -10.76 0.56
N LEU A 145 -6.63 -11.39 0.17
CA LEU A 145 -6.61 -12.61 -0.65
C LEU A 145 -6.06 -12.34 -2.05
N ALA A 146 -6.51 -11.24 -2.69
CA ALA A 146 -6.02 -10.80 -4.00
C ALA A 146 -4.51 -10.54 -3.96
N ARG A 147 -4.04 -9.79 -2.95
CA ARG A 147 -2.61 -9.55 -2.73
C ARG A 147 -1.83 -10.85 -2.54
N SER A 148 -2.30 -11.73 -1.68
CA SER A 148 -1.64 -13.01 -1.41
C SER A 148 -1.52 -13.86 -2.68
N LEU A 149 -2.55 -13.84 -3.54
CA LEU A 149 -2.56 -14.58 -4.80
C LEU A 149 -1.51 -14.01 -5.76
N LEU A 150 -1.43 -12.69 -5.89
CA LEU A 150 -0.44 -12.03 -6.74
C LEU A 150 1.00 -12.31 -6.29
N VAL A 151 1.27 -12.24 -4.97
CA VAL A 151 2.59 -12.57 -4.41
C VAL A 151 2.95 -14.02 -4.71
N ALA A 152 2.04 -14.96 -4.51
CA ALA A 152 2.29 -16.36 -4.82
C ALA A 152 2.48 -16.59 -6.33
N ALA A 153 1.66 -15.95 -7.16
CA ALA A 153 1.72 -16.05 -8.63
C ALA A 153 3.04 -15.51 -9.19
N SER A 154 3.65 -14.51 -8.56
CA SER A 154 4.95 -13.96 -9.00
C SER A 154 6.08 -15.00 -9.11
N VAL A 155 5.93 -16.13 -8.41
CA VAL A 155 6.86 -17.28 -8.49
C VAL A 155 6.17 -18.52 -9.07
N TYR A 156 4.88 -18.68 -8.84
CA TYR A 156 4.15 -19.94 -9.08
C TYR A 156 2.99 -19.83 -10.08
N ALA A 157 2.86 -18.77 -10.88
CA ALA A 157 1.68 -18.51 -11.75
C ALA A 157 1.18 -19.73 -12.56
N GLU A 158 2.10 -20.58 -13.04
CA GLU A 158 1.77 -21.79 -13.82
C GLU A 158 1.96 -23.11 -13.04
N SER A 159 2.21 -23.05 -11.73
CA SER A 159 2.55 -24.20 -10.89
C SER A 159 1.35 -24.71 -10.09
N PRO A 160 1.18 -26.04 -9.91
CA PRO A 160 0.27 -26.59 -8.90
C PRO A 160 0.60 -26.14 -7.46
N ASP A 161 1.79 -25.56 -7.24
CA ASP A 161 2.26 -25.07 -5.94
C ASP A 161 1.43 -23.88 -5.40
N LEU A 162 0.62 -23.22 -6.22
CA LEU A 162 -0.35 -22.22 -5.73
C LEU A 162 -1.35 -22.82 -4.72
N ALA A 163 -1.60 -24.14 -4.77
CA ALA A 163 -2.40 -24.85 -3.78
C ALA A 163 -1.77 -24.89 -2.38
N ALA A 164 -0.46 -24.63 -2.25
CA ALA A 164 0.23 -24.55 -0.97
C ALA A 164 -0.21 -23.36 -0.11
N PHE A 165 -0.89 -22.38 -0.71
CA PHE A 165 -1.43 -21.18 -0.05
C PHE A 165 -2.91 -21.31 0.32
N ALA A 166 -3.45 -22.53 0.31
CA ALA A 166 -4.81 -22.80 0.74
C ALA A 166 -5.02 -22.61 2.25
N ASP A 167 -6.26 -22.35 2.63
CA ASP A 167 -6.68 -22.23 4.04
C ASP A 167 -6.73 -23.60 4.76
N LYS A 168 -7.22 -23.60 6.01
CA LYS A 168 -7.31 -24.81 6.83
C LYS A 168 -8.32 -25.84 6.26
N GLU A 169 -9.25 -25.41 5.42
CA GLU A 169 -10.21 -26.25 4.71
C GLU A 169 -9.69 -26.75 3.35
N GLY A 170 -8.52 -26.28 2.90
CA GLY A 170 -7.97 -26.59 1.58
C GLY A 170 -8.55 -25.73 0.45
N LYS A 171 -9.27 -24.65 0.77
CA LYS A 171 -9.74 -23.67 -0.22
C LYS A 171 -8.57 -22.80 -0.67
N THR A 172 -8.34 -22.75 -1.97
CA THR A 172 -7.26 -21.95 -2.56
C THR A 172 -7.62 -20.47 -2.62
N LEU A 173 -6.61 -19.61 -2.80
CA LEU A 173 -6.81 -18.15 -2.88
C LEU A 173 -7.73 -17.73 -4.02
N TRP A 174 -7.56 -18.29 -5.23
CA TRP A 174 -8.42 -17.96 -6.37
C TRP A 174 -9.85 -18.50 -6.20
N GLN A 175 -10.03 -19.69 -5.61
CA GLN A 175 -11.37 -20.18 -5.26
C GLN A 175 -12.06 -19.25 -4.26
N ALA A 176 -11.33 -18.81 -3.23
CA ALA A 176 -11.87 -17.89 -2.25
C ALA A 176 -12.25 -16.52 -2.84
N LEU A 177 -11.48 -16.00 -3.80
CA LEU A 177 -11.82 -14.78 -4.52
C LEU A 177 -13.03 -14.96 -5.43
N GLN A 178 -13.09 -16.09 -6.17
CA GLN A 178 -14.18 -16.40 -7.09
C GLN A 178 -15.54 -16.53 -6.38
N GLU A 179 -15.55 -17.00 -5.13
CA GLU A 179 -16.76 -17.13 -4.30
C GLU A 179 -17.21 -15.81 -3.66
N ARG A 180 -16.40 -14.75 -3.73
CA ARG A 180 -16.69 -13.46 -3.08
C ARG A 180 -17.35 -12.52 -4.06
N THR A 181 -18.63 -12.74 -4.25
CA THR A 181 -19.46 -11.93 -5.13
C THR A 181 -20.65 -11.39 -4.37
N VAL A 182 -20.96 -10.12 -4.57
CA VAL A 182 -22.14 -9.46 -4.00
C VAL A 182 -23.00 -8.99 -5.16
N THR A 183 -24.26 -9.40 -5.14
CA THR A 183 -25.31 -8.84 -5.97
C THR A 183 -25.99 -7.73 -5.19
N GLU A 184 -26.12 -6.56 -5.80
CA GLU A 184 -26.79 -5.41 -5.19
C GLU A 184 -27.69 -4.70 -6.18
N THR A 185 -28.77 -4.13 -5.68
CA THR A 185 -29.72 -3.35 -6.48
C THR A 185 -29.27 -1.90 -6.46
N VAL A 186 -28.97 -1.37 -7.64
CA VAL A 186 -28.56 0.02 -7.86
C VAL A 186 -29.65 0.73 -8.66
N TYR A 187 -30.05 1.93 -8.23
CA TYR A 187 -31.03 2.72 -8.94
C TYR A 187 -30.34 3.53 -10.05
N LEU A 188 -30.57 3.16 -11.31
CA LEU A 188 -30.00 3.78 -12.51
C LEU A 188 -31.10 4.04 -13.53
N ASP A 189 -31.03 5.16 -14.25
CA ASP A 189 -31.98 5.51 -15.32
C ASP A 189 -33.46 5.32 -14.94
N ASP A 190 -33.84 5.83 -13.77
CA ASP A 190 -35.21 5.77 -13.23
C ASP A 190 -35.78 4.36 -12.96
N HIS A 191 -34.92 3.35 -12.78
CA HIS A 191 -35.34 2.00 -12.36
C HIS A 191 -34.27 1.28 -11.53
N ASP A 192 -34.71 0.23 -10.84
CA ASP A 192 -33.81 -0.67 -10.10
C ASP A 192 -33.11 -1.63 -11.07
N VAL A 193 -31.79 -1.67 -11.00
CA VAL A 193 -30.92 -2.57 -11.78
C VAL A 193 -30.18 -3.49 -10.82
N GLU A 194 -30.15 -4.78 -11.11
CA GLU A 194 -29.37 -5.75 -10.36
C GLU A 194 -27.95 -5.84 -10.93
N LEU A 195 -26.97 -5.41 -10.15
CA LEU A 195 -25.56 -5.38 -10.51
C LEU A 195 -24.76 -6.31 -9.60
N MET A 196 -23.52 -6.61 -10.02
CA MET A 196 -22.65 -7.55 -9.33
C MET A 196 -21.28 -6.92 -9.12
N ARG A 197 -20.66 -7.24 -7.99
CA ARG A 197 -19.27 -6.87 -7.72
C ARG A 197 -18.55 -7.99 -6.98
N PHE A 198 -17.23 -7.97 -7.00
CA PHE A 198 -16.46 -8.84 -6.11
C PHE A 198 -16.33 -8.22 -4.72
N GLY A 199 -16.00 -9.04 -3.73
CA GLY A 199 -15.77 -8.62 -2.34
C GLY A 199 -16.81 -9.14 -1.37
N LEU A 200 -16.73 -8.65 -0.14
CA LEU A 200 -17.68 -8.98 0.93
C LEU A 200 -18.81 -7.95 1.01
N PHE A 201 -19.93 -8.34 1.62
CA PHE A 201 -21.03 -7.41 1.91
C PHE A 201 -20.61 -6.33 2.91
N THR A 202 -19.75 -6.68 3.87
CA THR A 202 -19.27 -5.79 4.94
C THR A 202 -17.97 -5.05 4.58
N GLU A 203 -17.46 -5.20 3.36
CA GLU A 203 -16.19 -4.59 2.95
C GLU A 203 -16.39 -3.10 2.70
N GLY A 204 -15.63 -2.24 3.39
CA GLY A 204 -15.79 -0.79 3.28
C GLY A 204 -15.28 -0.19 1.96
N ASP A 205 -14.23 -0.78 1.39
CA ASP A 205 -13.63 -0.35 0.12
C ASP A 205 -13.98 -1.32 -1.01
N THR A 206 -15.25 -1.29 -1.42
CA THR A 206 -15.81 -2.24 -2.38
C THR A 206 -15.22 -2.09 -3.78
N LEU A 207 -14.79 -0.88 -4.16
CA LEU A 207 -14.11 -0.65 -5.44
C LEU A 207 -12.77 -1.38 -5.48
N ASN A 208 -11.88 -1.12 -4.51
CA ASN A 208 -10.57 -1.77 -4.47
C ASN A 208 -10.70 -3.28 -4.32
N ALA A 209 -11.61 -3.77 -3.48
CA ALA A 209 -11.91 -5.19 -3.38
C ALA A 209 -12.29 -5.79 -4.74
N THR A 210 -13.14 -5.08 -5.50
CA THR A 210 -13.62 -5.54 -6.80
C THR A 210 -12.51 -5.55 -7.85
N THR A 211 -11.84 -4.41 -8.05
CA THR A 211 -10.80 -4.27 -9.07
C THR A 211 -9.65 -5.25 -8.80
N TYR A 212 -9.29 -5.44 -7.53
CA TYR A 212 -8.17 -6.29 -7.16
C TYR A 212 -8.48 -7.79 -7.22
N ALA A 213 -9.71 -8.19 -6.93
CA ALA A 213 -10.14 -9.56 -7.19
C ALA A 213 -10.09 -9.89 -8.69
N ILE A 214 -10.62 -9.01 -9.55
CA ILE A 214 -10.62 -9.20 -11.01
C ILE A 214 -9.19 -9.35 -11.52
N ILE A 215 -8.31 -8.42 -11.16
CA ILE A 215 -6.92 -8.41 -11.63
C ILE A 215 -6.16 -9.65 -11.13
N ALA A 216 -6.30 -10.01 -9.85
CA ALA A 216 -5.61 -11.19 -9.31
C ALA A 216 -6.12 -12.50 -9.92
N LEU A 217 -7.42 -12.61 -10.21
CA LEU A 217 -7.99 -13.78 -10.87
C LEU A 217 -7.59 -13.88 -12.34
N ASP A 218 -7.58 -12.77 -13.06
CA ASP A 218 -7.18 -12.72 -14.46
C ASP A 218 -5.68 -13.04 -14.63
N GLU A 219 -4.83 -12.58 -13.69
CA GLU A 219 -3.39 -12.87 -13.67
C GLU A 219 -3.07 -14.37 -13.66
N VAL A 220 -3.85 -15.17 -12.95
CA VAL A 220 -3.67 -16.63 -12.86
C VAL A 220 -4.57 -17.41 -13.82
N ASP A 221 -5.27 -16.74 -14.74
CA ASP A 221 -6.24 -17.33 -15.67
C ASP A 221 -7.32 -18.14 -14.92
N LYS A 222 -7.89 -17.54 -13.87
CA LYS A 222 -8.94 -18.12 -13.01
C LYS A 222 -10.17 -17.24 -12.85
N LEU A 223 -10.28 -16.14 -13.61
CA LEU A 223 -11.49 -15.31 -13.64
C LEU A 223 -12.62 -16.03 -14.40
N ASP A 224 -13.38 -16.85 -13.67
CA ASP A 224 -14.41 -17.74 -14.22
C ASP A 224 -15.82 -17.21 -13.93
N ILE A 225 -16.22 -16.18 -14.68
CA ILE A 225 -17.57 -15.59 -14.66
C ILE A 225 -18.21 -15.71 -16.04
N ASP A 226 -19.50 -16.04 -16.08
CA ASP A 226 -20.26 -16.10 -17.32
C ASP A 226 -20.51 -14.71 -17.92
N ASP A 227 -21.00 -14.65 -19.15
CA ASP A 227 -21.17 -13.38 -19.87
C ASP A 227 -22.19 -12.45 -19.21
N GLU A 228 -23.21 -13.00 -18.52
CA GLU A 228 -24.24 -12.20 -17.85
C GLU A 228 -23.67 -11.54 -16.58
N ASP A 229 -23.02 -12.34 -15.73
CA ASP A 229 -22.39 -11.85 -14.50
C ASP A 229 -21.21 -10.92 -14.81
N ARG A 230 -20.45 -11.21 -15.88
CA ARG A 230 -19.41 -10.30 -16.41
C ARG A 230 -19.98 -8.94 -16.75
N GLN A 231 -21.11 -8.89 -17.46
CA GLN A 231 -21.75 -7.62 -17.81
C GLN A 231 -22.23 -6.89 -16.56
N LYS A 232 -22.81 -7.59 -15.58
CA LYS A 232 -23.22 -6.97 -14.30
C LYS A 232 -22.05 -6.34 -13.54
N VAL A 233 -20.86 -6.94 -13.61
CA VAL A 233 -19.63 -6.38 -13.02
C VAL A 233 -19.12 -5.17 -13.79
N VAL A 234 -19.17 -5.22 -15.13
CA VAL A 234 -18.83 -4.07 -15.99
C VAL A 234 -19.76 -2.89 -15.70
N ASP A 235 -21.07 -3.14 -15.69
CA ASP A 235 -22.09 -2.12 -15.43
C ASP A 235 -21.95 -1.55 -14.01
N TRP A 236 -21.58 -2.39 -13.03
CA TRP A 236 -21.26 -1.93 -11.68
C TRP A 236 -20.07 -0.96 -11.64
N LEU A 237 -18.97 -1.32 -12.30
CA LEU A 237 -17.79 -0.44 -12.39
C LEU A 237 -18.13 0.86 -13.12
N LEU A 238 -18.94 0.82 -14.18
CA LEU A 238 -19.41 2.02 -14.88
C LEU A 238 -20.35 2.87 -14.02
N ALA A 239 -21.20 2.27 -13.20
CA ALA A 239 -22.08 2.97 -12.27
C ALA A 239 -21.31 3.64 -11.12
N ALA A 240 -20.15 3.08 -10.73
CA ALA A 240 -19.30 3.61 -9.65
C ALA A 240 -18.49 4.87 -10.04
N ARG A 241 -18.60 5.34 -11.28
CA ARG A 241 -17.89 6.54 -11.77
C ARG A 241 -18.37 7.82 -11.07
N ILE A 242 -17.45 8.75 -10.84
CA ILE A 242 -17.69 10.09 -10.26
C ILE A 242 -17.02 11.19 -11.10
N GLY A 243 -17.09 12.45 -10.65
CA GLY A 243 -16.41 13.56 -11.31
C GLY A 243 -16.91 13.86 -12.72
N GLN A 244 -18.24 13.82 -12.95
CA GLN A 244 -18.91 13.82 -14.27
C GLN A 244 -18.76 12.52 -15.09
N GLY A 245 -18.43 11.41 -14.43
CA GLY A 245 -18.29 10.11 -15.10
C GLY A 245 -16.86 9.80 -15.56
N TRP A 246 -15.87 10.56 -15.07
CA TRP A 246 -14.49 10.53 -15.56
C TRP A 246 -13.49 9.92 -14.58
N GLY A 247 -13.92 9.23 -13.53
CA GLY A 247 -12.99 8.54 -12.66
C GLY A 247 -13.65 7.88 -11.47
N TRP A 248 -12.85 7.29 -10.60
CA TRP A 248 -13.31 6.54 -9.45
C TRP A 248 -12.62 7.01 -8.17
N GLN A 249 -13.23 6.78 -7.01
CA GLN A 249 -12.63 7.02 -5.70
C GLN A 249 -12.89 5.82 -4.79
N PRO A 250 -12.12 5.65 -3.70
CA PRO A 250 -12.44 4.62 -2.71
C PRO A 250 -13.78 4.93 -2.03
N VAL A 251 -14.60 3.90 -1.80
CA VAL A 251 -16.02 4.05 -1.42
C VAL A 251 -16.23 4.61 0.00
N TRP A 252 -15.25 4.52 0.90
CA TRP A 252 -15.32 5.17 2.23
C TRP A 252 -15.29 6.70 2.17
N ALA A 253 -14.99 7.31 1.02
CA ALA A 253 -15.05 8.75 0.80
C ALA A 253 -16.49 9.32 0.66
N TRP A 254 -17.52 8.49 0.82
CA TRP A 254 -18.93 8.91 0.89
C TRP A 254 -19.42 9.26 2.29
N ASP A 255 -18.54 9.28 3.30
CA ASP A 255 -18.92 9.73 4.64
C ASP A 255 -19.24 11.24 4.64
N GLU A 256 -20.54 11.57 4.61
CA GLU A 256 -21.06 12.94 4.67
C GLU A 256 -20.64 13.67 5.96
N ASP A 257 -20.28 12.94 7.03
CA ASP A 257 -19.87 13.52 8.31
C ASP A 257 -18.39 13.96 8.33
N LEU A 258 -17.57 13.54 7.35
CA LEU A 258 -16.13 13.87 7.30
C LEU A 258 -15.79 15.19 6.58
N ASN A 259 -16.78 15.91 6.03
CA ASN A 259 -16.66 17.25 5.45
C ASN A 259 -15.47 17.45 4.47
N TYR A 260 -15.21 16.46 3.59
CA TYR A 260 -14.14 16.49 2.59
C TYR A 260 -14.48 17.26 1.30
N GLY A 261 -15.68 17.85 1.19
CA GLY A 261 -16.16 18.46 -0.06
C GLY A 261 -16.80 17.42 -0.99
N PRO A 262 -17.22 17.81 -2.22
CA PRO A 262 -17.79 16.87 -3.18
C PRO A 262 -16.74 15.81 -3.54
N PRO A 263 -17.15 14.55 -3.77
CA PRO A 263 -16.24 13.47 -4.10
C PRO A 263 -15.44 13.76 -5.37
N THR A 264 -14.11 13.60 -5.29
CA THR A 264 -13.18 13.81 -6.40
C THR A 264 -12.52 12.49 -6.79
N PRO A 265 -12.38 12.17 -8.09
CA PRO A 265 -11.75 10.93 -8.47
C PRO A 265 -10.30 10.83 -7.98
N ASP A 266 -9.91 9.67 -7.48
CA ASP A 266 -8.56 9.36 -7.03
C ASP A 266 -7.76 8.74 -8.18
N PRO A 267 -6.50 9.15 -8.43
CA PRO A 267 -5.73 8.63 -9.57
C PRO A 267 -5.49 7.13 -9.48
N ASP A 268 -5.25 6.60 -8.29
CA ASP A 268 -4.94 5.18 -8.07
C ASP A 268 -6.19 4.31 -8.27
N SER A 269 -7.31 4.73 -7.70
CA SER A 269 -8.63 4.09 -7.86
C SER A 269 -9.11 4.14 -9.32
N SER A 270 -8.83 5.24 -10.02
CA SER A 270 -9.17 5.35 -11.44
C SER A 270 -8.31 4.43 -12.30
N ALA A 271 -7.02 4.32 -12.00
CA ALA A 271 -6.12 3.40 -12.70
C ALA A 271 -6.50 1.93 -12.49
N SER A 272 -6.85 1.51 -11.27
CA SER A 272 -7.28 0.13 -10.99
C SER A 272 -8.61 -0.22 -11.67
N ALA A 273 -9.56 0.72 -11.70
CA ALA A 273 -10.84 0.56 -12.40
C ALA A 273 -10.66 0.45 -13.92
N ILE A 274 -9.80 1.28 -14.53
CA ILE A 274 -9.45 1.18 -15.96
C ILE A 274 -8.90 -0.21 -16.27
N ARG A 275 -7.98 -0.72 -15.46
CA ARG A 275 -7.36 -2.04 -15.66
C ARG A 275 -8.38 -3.17 -15.59
N ALA A 276 -9.27 -3.13 -14.59
CA ALA A 276 -10.35 -4.10 -14.45
C ALA A 276 -11.30 -4.07 -15.65
N LEU A 277 -11.74 -2.88 -16.07
CA LEU A 277 -12.61 -2.69 -17.23
C LEU A 277 -11.96 -3.15 -18.54
N ALA A 278 -10.68 -2.81 -18.75
CA ALA A 278 -9.91 -3.23 -19.92
C ALA A 278 -9.72 -4.76 -19.99
N SER A 279 -9.65 -5.44 -18.85
CA SER A 279 -9.63 -6.91 -18.77
C SER A 279 -11.00 -7.52 -19.08
N LEU A 280 -12.06 -6.97 -18.49
CA LEU A 280 -13.41 -7.54 -18.59
C LEU A 280 -14.06 -7.35 -19.96
N ALA A 281 -13.94 -6.16 -20.55
CA ALA A 281 -14.71 -5.76 -21.73
C ALA A 281 -13.96 -4.76 -22.63
N PRO A 282 -12.77 -5.12 -23.17
CA PRO A 282 -11.92 -4.19 -23.94
C PRO A 282 -12.56 -3.65 -25.23
N GLU A 283 -13.53 -4.38 -25.81
CA GLU A 283 -14.17 -4.01 -27.07
C GLU A 283 -15.48 -3.22 -26.89
N ASP A 284 -16.00 -3.16 -25.66
CA ASP A 284 -17.25 -2.46 -25.35
C ASP A 284 -17.08 -0.95 -25.54
N GLU A 285 -18.04 -0.31 -26.21
CA GLU A 285 -17.95 1.12 -26.56
C GLU A 285 -18.10 2.02 -25.33
N GLU A 286 -19.03 1.71 -24.42
CA GLU A 286 -19.22 2.52 -23.21
C GLU A 286 -17.99 2.39 -22.30
N VAL A 287 -17.43 1.19 -22.21
CA VAL A 287 -16.17 0.95 -21.51
C VAL A 287 -15.03 1.77 -22.11
N ARG A 288 -14.87 1.77 -23.44
CA ARG A 288 -13.84 2.58 -24.12
C ARG A 288 -14.05 4.08 -23.90
N GLU A 289 -15.27 4.57 -23.95
CA GLU A 289 -15.61 5.97 -23.65
C GLU A 289 -15.27 6.34 -22.20
N ALA A 290 -15.60 5.47 -21.25
CA ALA A 290 -15.28 5.65 -19.83
C ALA A 290 -13.76 5.70 -19.59
N ILE A 291 -13.01 4.77 -20.17
CA ILE A 291 -11.54 4.71 -20.06
C ILE A 291 -10.91 5.97 -20.67
N ALA A 292 -11.33 6.37 -21.88
CA ALA A 292 -10.81 7.57 -22.53
C ALA A 292 -11.06 8.83 -21.69
N GLY A 293 -12.25 8.92 -21.10
CA GLY A 293 -12.64 9.95 -20.18
C GLY A 293 -11.78 10.01 -18.90
N ALA A 294 -11.52 8.85 -18.31
CA ALA A 294 -10.67 8.73 -17.14
C ALA A 294 -9.21 9.11 -17.44
N PHE A 295 -8.71 8.79 -18.63
CA PHE A 295 -7.40 9.28 -19.06
C PHE A 295 -7.35 10.80 -19.21
N GLN A 296 -8.41 11.46 -19.68
CA GLN A 296 -8.45 12.93 -19.70
C GLN A 296 -8.38 13.52 -18.29
N TYR A 297 -9.08 12.90 -17.34
CA TYR A 297 -8.98 13.30 -15.94
C TYR A 297 -7.56 13.11 -15.38
N LEU A 298 -6.98 11.91 -15.55
CA LEU A 298 -5.63 11.60 -15.09
C LEU A 298 -4.58 12.54 -15.72
N GLN A 299 -4.74 12.89 -17.00
CA GLN A 299 -3.86 13.86 -17.67
C GLN A 299 -3.98 15.26 -17.06
N SER A 300 -5.15 15.65 -16.56
CA SER A 300 -5.33 16.92 -15.87
C SER A 300 -4.53 17.01 -14.57
N LEU A 301 -4.30 15.87 -13.91
CA LEU A 301 -3.47 15.73 -12.70
C LEU A 301 -1.97 15.72 -12.99
N GLN A 302 -1.56 15.59 -14.26
CA GLN A 302 -0.15 15.60 -14.63
C GLN A 302 0.46 16.98 -14.35
N GLY A 303 1.55 17.01 -13.58
CA GLY A 303 2.36 18.17 -13.26
C GLY A 303 3.28 18.60 -14.42
N THR A 304 3.95 19.74 -14.29
CA THR A 304 4.88 20.24 -15.32
C THR A 304 6.20 19.48 -15.39
N ASP A 305 6.48 18.67 -14.38
CA ASP A 305 7.57 17.71 -14.28
C ASP A 305 7.24 16.36 -14.95
N GLY A 306 5.98 16.17 -15.36
CA GLY A 306 5.48 14.95 -15.99
C GLY A 306 4.86 13.95 -15.01
N SER A 307 4.99 14.15 -13.69
CA SER A 307 4.44 13.22 -12.68
C SER A 307 2.93 13.44 -12.47
N ILE A 308 2.23 12.43 -11.96
CA ILE A 308 0.85 12.58 -11.48
C ILE A 308 0.87 13.20 -10.09
N THR A 309 0.14 14.30 -9.93
CA THR A 309 -0.10 14.91 -8.61
C THR A 309 -1.24 14.19 -7.91
N SER A 310 -0.96 13.65 -6.72
CA SER A 310 -1.95 13.04 -5.84
C SER A 310 -1.88 13.73 -4.48
N TRP A 311 -3.04 14.04 -3.88
CA TRP A 311 -3.12 14.75 -2.59
C TRP A 311 -2.28 16.05 -2.52
N GLY A 312 -2.14 16.75 -3.64
CA GLY A 312 -1.40 18.02 -3.74
C GLY A 312 0.10 17.89 -3.99
N SER A 313 0.63 16.68 -4.11
CA SER A 313 2.07 16.42 -4.29
C SER A 313 2.37 15.48 -5.47
N PRO A 314 3.49 15.65 -6.18
CA PRO A 314 4.02 14.65 -7.11
C PRO A 314 4.13 13.26 -6.47
N SER A 315 3.59 12.23 -7.12
CA SER A 315 3.54 10.86 -6.58
C SER A 315 4.13 9.86 -7.57
N ALA A 316 5.23 9.20 -7.20
CA ALA A 316 5.79 8.12 -8.00
C ALA A 316 4.84 6.92 -8.08
N ALA A 317 4.15 6.62 -6.97
CA ALA A 317 3.20 5.53 -6.88
C ALA A 317 1.98 5.75 -7.81
N SER A 318 1.38 6.94 -7.79
CA SER A 318 0.25 7.26 -8.66
C SER A 318 0.68 7.43 -10.11
N THR A 319 1.89 7.96 -10.37
CA THR A 319 2.45 8.05 -11.74
C THR A 319 2.62 6.67 -12.35
N ALA A 320 3.15 5.71 -11.57
CA ALA A 320 3.33 4.33 -12.00
C ALA A 320 1.99 3.63 -12.28
N GLU A 321 0.97 3.79 -11.43
CA GLU A 321 -0.37 3.22 -11.67
C GLU A 321 -0.98 3.71 -12.99
N VAL A 322 -0.84 5.02 -13.29
CA VAL A 322 -1.35 5.58 -14.56
C VAL A 322 -0.57 5.04 -15.76
N ILE A 323 0.76 4.88 -15.66
CA ILE A 323 1.55 4.23 -16.71
C ILE A 323 1.04 2.80 -16.96
N ILE A 324 0.82 2.02 -15.90
CA ILE A 324 0.32 0.64 -16.02
C ILE A 324 -1.09 0.61 -16.62
N ALA A 325 -1.97 1.53 -16.23
CA ALA A 325 -3.33 1.62 -16.79
C ALA A 325 -3.32 1.94 -18.29
N LEU A 326 -2.44 2.84 -18.74
CA LEU A 326 -2.24 3.16 -20.16
C LEU A 326 -1.79 1.92 -20.93
N LEU A 327 -0.74 1.26 -20.46
CA LEU A 327 -0.22 0.04 -21.11
C LEU A 327 -1.26 -1.09 -21.15
N THR A 328 -2.02 -1.30 -20.07
CA THR A 328 -3.11 -2.29 -20.01
C THR A 328 -4.18 -2.00 -21.06
N SER A 329 -4.44 -0.73 -21.31
CA SER A 329 -5.41 -0.26 -22.32
C SER A 329 -4.84 -0.25 -23.75
N GLY A 330 -3.56 -0.59 -23.93
CA GLY A 330 -2.87 -0.52 -25.23
C GLY A 330 -2.49 0.89 -25.66
N GLU A 331 -2.43 1.83 -24.73
CA GLU A 331 -2.07 3.24 -24.96
C GLU A 331 -0.59 3.48 -24.64
N ASP A 332 0.08 4.31 -25.45
CA ASP A 332 1.49 4.70 -25.24
C ASP A 332 1.61 5.75 -24.12
N PRO A 333 2.28 5.45 -22.99
CA PRO A 333 2.46 6.41 -21.88
C PRO A 333 3.26 7.65 -22.27
N SER A 334 4.03 7.61 -23.36
CA SER A 334 4.78 8.76 -23.88
C SER A 334 3.86 9.86 -24.43
N THR A 335 2.60 9.54 -24.74
CA THR A 335 1.60 10.50 -25.24
C THR A 335 1.03 11.38 -24.14
N PHE A 336 1.09 10.93 -22.88
CA PHE A 336 0.77 11.74 -21.71
C PHE A 336 1.89 12.74 -21.46
N GLN A 337 1.80 13.89 -22.13
CA GLN A 337 2.81 14.95 -22.02
C GLN A 337 2.25 16.23 -21.43
N ARG A 338 3.01 16.81 -20.49
CA ARG A 338 2.84 18.19 -20.07
C ARG A 338 4.18 18.88 -20.10
N ASN A 339 4.24 20.06 -20.74
CA ASN A 339 5.48 20.83 -20.87
C ASN A 339 6.65 20.04 -21.51
N GLY A 340 6.35 19.13 -22.45
CA GLY A 340 7.34 18.27 -23.10
C GLY A 340 7.92 17.18 -22.19
N LYS A 341 7.27 16.89 -21.06
CA LYS A 341 7.63 15.82 -20.12
C LYS A 341 6.53 14.77 -20.08
N SER A 342 6.92 13.51 -20.29
CA SER A 342 6.06 12.34 -20.23
C SER A 342 5.85 11.86 -18.79
N LEU A 343 4.91 10.93 -18.58
CA LEU A 343 4.80 10.21 -17.29
C LEU A 343 6.09 9.46 -16.95
N VAL A 344 6.78 8.94 -17.97
CA VAL A 344 8.08 8.26 -17.79
C VAL A 344 9.13 9.26 -17.32
N ASP A 345 9.20 10.45 -17.92
CA ASP A 345 10.08 11.52 -17.44
C ASP A 345 9.79 11.89 -15.98
N GLY A 346 8.50 11.99 -15.63
CA GLY A 346 8.08 12.29 -14.26
C GLY A 346 8.51 11.20 -13.28
N LEU A 347 8.27 9.93 -13.61
CA LEU A 347 8.65 8.79 -12.79
C LEU A 347 10.17 8.69 -12.60
N LEU A 348 10.94 8.88 -13.68
CA LEU A 348 12.40 8.91 -13.64
C LEU A 348 12.93 10.14 -12.90
N GLY A 349 12.27 11.29 -13.03
CA GLY A 349 12.61 12.51 -12.31
C GLY A 349 12.40 12.39 -10.81
N LEU A 350 11.49 11.51 -10.39
CA LEU A 350 11.31 11.18 -8.98
C LEU A 350 12.40 10.21 -8.50
N GLN A 351 13.07 9.43 -9.35
CA GLN A 351 14.08 8.42 -8.98
C GLN A 351 15.27 8.96 -8.17
N GLN A 352 15.55 8.31 -7.04
CA GLN A 352 16.80 8.47 -6.31
C GLN A 352 17.90 7.66 -7.03
N THR A 353 18.94 8.35 -7.52
CA THR A 353 20.07 7.74 -8.22
C THR A 353 21.29 7.48 -7.34
N GLU A 354 21.28 8.00 -6.11
CA GLU A 354 22.30 7.70 -5.11
C GLU A 354 21.81 6.57 -4.21
N PRO A 355 22.67 5.61 -3.80
CA PRO A 355 22.34 4.67 -2.75
C PRO A 355 21.82 5.45 -1.54
N TYR A 356 20.74 4.98 -0.91
CA TYR A 356 20.36 5.51 0.39
C TYR A 356 21.49 5.21 1.38
N GLU A 357 22.37 6.18 1.58
CA GLU A 357 23.13 6.30 2.81
C GLU A 357 22.18 6.94 3.82
N PRO A 358 21.75 6.21 4.88
CA PRO A 358 21.06 6.87 5.98
C PRO A 358 21.90 8.06 6.39
N PRO A 359 21.33 9.27 6.57
CA PRO A 359 22.12 10.49 6.70
C PRO A 359 23.27 10.26 7.66
N GLN A 360 24.48 10.08 7.10
CA GLN A 360 25.72 10.17 7.83
C GLN A 360 25.95 11.66 7.95
N ASP A 361 25.15 12.32 8.79
CA ASP A 361 25.58 13.61 9.29
C ASP A 361 26.89 13.33 10.03
N PRO A 362 28.03 13.92 9.64
CA PRO A 362 29.26 13.84 10.42
C PRO A 362 29.10 14.44 11.83
N SER A 363 27.91 14.96 12.17
CA SER A 363 27.46 15.34 13.50
C SER A 363 26.38 14.43 14.14
N THR A 364 25.89 13.36 13.49
CA THR A 364 25.02 12.36 14.17
C THR A 364 25.85 11.69 15.27
N PRO A 365 25.49 11.89 16.55
CA PRO A 365 26.28 11.33 17.61
C PRO A 365 26.12 9.80 17.58
N ALA A 366 27.23 9.07 17.73
CA ALA A 366 27.22 7.60 17.82
C ALA A 366 26.30 7.08 18.94
N THR A 367 25.94 7.97 19.87
CA THR A 367 25.00 7.73 20.95
C THR A 367 24.03 8.89 21.09
N VAL A 368 22.75 8.60 21.28
CA VAL A 368 21.75 9.58 21.73
C VAL A 368 21.56 9.46 23.24
N THR A 369 21.36 10.59 23.91
CA THR A 369 21.01 10.68 25.32
C THR A 369 19.58 11.14 25.46
N VAL A 370 18.74 10.29 26.04
CA VAL A 370 17.31 10.57 26.23
C VAL A 370 17.02 10.70 27.72
N SER A 371 16.13 11.61 28.08
CA SER A 371 15.57 11.63 29.43
C SER A 371 14.46 10.60 29.53
N VAL A 372 14.48 9.78 30.57
CA VAL A 372 13.52 8.71 30.80
C VAL A 372 12.86 8.91 32.15
N GLU A 373 11.54 8.98 32.14
CA GLU A 373 10.70 8.85 33.32
C GLU A 373 9.89 7.55 33.22
N VAL A 374 9.85 6.77 34.29
CA VAL A 374 8.96 5.61 34.40
C VAL A 374 8.07 5.83 35.61
N ARG A 375 6.75 5.95 35.38
CA ARG A 375 5.77 6.28 36.43
C ARG A 375 4.48 5.50 36.30
N GLY A 376 3.84 5.19 37.41
CA GLY A 376 2.56 4.48 37.38
C GLY A 376 1.86 4.52 38.72
N GLN A 377 0.55 4.73 38.71
CA GLN A 377 -0.29 4.76 39.92
C GLN A 377 0.25 5.68 41.03
N GLY A 378 0.76 6.86 40.66
CA GLY A 378 1.31 7.84 41.60
C GLY A 378 2.71 7.52 42.15
N LYS A 379 3.35 6.44 41.68
CA LYS A 379 4.73 6.08 42.00
C LYS A 379 5.64 6.40 40.80
N SER A 380 6.80 6.98 41.08
CA SER A 380 7.91 7.08 40.12
C SER A 380 8.86 5.91 40.37
N PHE A 381 9.15 5.15 39.31
CA PHE A 381 10.04 3.99 39.31
C PHE A 381 11.45 4.36 38.87
N PHE A 382 11.56 5.28 37.92
CA PHE A 382 12.82 5.78 37.40
C PHE A 382 12.66 7.22 36.93
N SER A 383 13.70 8.02 37.15
CA SER A 383 13.89 9.31 36.48
C SER A 383 15.38 9.53 36.31
N GLY A 384 15.81 9.75 35.08
CA GLY A 384 17.21 9.95 34.76
C GLY A 384 17.41 10.03 33.26
N THR A 385 18.67 10.03 32.83
CA THR A 385 19.03 9.99 31.42
C THR A 385 19.69 8.66 31.08
N VAL A 386 19.39 8.10 29.92
CA VAL A 386 20.07 6.91 29.39
C VAL A 386 20.74 7.25 28.07
N SER A 387 21.92 6.67 27.84
CA SER A 387 22.64 6.79 26.57
C SER A 387 22.52 5.49 25.78
N LEU A 388 22.10 5.61 24.53
CA LEU A 388 21.79 4.51 23.62
C LEU A 388 22.60 4.67 22.34
N ALA A 389 22.95 3.58 21.67
CA ALA A 389 23.48 3.67 20.32
C ALA A 389 22.38 4.24 19.39
N ALA A 390 22.72 5.26 18.61
CA ALA A 390 21.72 6.03 17.85
C ALA A 390 20.93 5.16 16.84
N ASP A 391 21.55 4.12 16.29
CA ASP A 391 20.94 3.17 15.35
C ASP A 391 19.95 2.18 16.00
N LYS A 392 19.88 2.17 17.33
CA LYS A 392 19.07 1.22 18.12
C LYS A 392 18.30 1.90 19.25
N ALA A 393 18.25 3.23 19.26
CA ALA A 393 17.67 3.98 20.35
C ALA A 393 16.14 3.91 20.33
N THR A 394 15.55 2.88 20.94
CA THR A 394 14.08 2.73 21.03
C THR A 394 13.60 2.91 22.47
N PRO A 395 12.30 3.20 22.71
CA PRO A 395 11.71 3.22 24.05
C PRO A 395 11.99 1.94 24.85
N LEU A 396 11.99 0.78 24.20
CA LEU A 396 12.28 -0.50 24.84
C LEU A 396 13.77 -0.64 25.18
N GLU A 397 14.68 -0.20 24.31
CA GLU A 397 16.12 -0.17 24.64
C GLU A 397 16.44 0.84 25.76
N ALA A 398 15.72 1.97 25.79
CA ALA A 398 15.81 2.93 26.89
C ALA A 398 15.36 2.31 28.21
N LEU A 399 14.24 1.58 28.22
CA LEU A 399 13.74 0.86 29.40
C LEU A 399 14.73 -0.23 29.87
N LYS A 400 15.39 -0.94 28.95
CA LYS A 400 16.44 -1.91 29.30
C LYS A 400 17.63 -1.26 30.03
N LYS A 401 17.90 0.03 29.79
CA LYS A 401 18.98 0.77 30.44
C LYS A 401 18.61 1.34 31.81
N THR A 402 17.34 1.26 32.22
CA THR A 402 16.92 1.73 33.56
C THR A 402 17.15 0.68 34.65
N ASP A 403 17.61 -0.52 34.31
CA ASP A 403 17.77 -1.69 35.19
C ASP A 403 16.47 -2.09 35.93
N LEU A 404 15.30 -1.66 35.44
CA LEU A 404 14.01 -2.07 36.00
C LEU A 404 13.64 -3.46 35.50
N ASP A 405 13.02 -4.25 36.36
CA ASP A 405 12.43 -5.53 35.97
C ASP A 405 11.20 -5.27 35.09
N TYR A 406 11.08 -5.93 33.94
CA TYR A 406 9.90 -5.82 33.10
C TYR A 406 9.57 -7.13 32.38
N SER A 407 8.30 -7.29 32.00
CA SER A 407 7.82 -8.40 31.17
C SER A 407 7.13 -7.86 29.92
N LYS A 408 7.16 -8.63 28.83
CA LYS A 408 6.55 -8.25 27.55
C LYS A 408 5.82 -9.40 26.88
N ARG A 409 4.86 -9.08 26.02
CA ARG A 409 4.25 -9.98 25.03
C ARG A 409 4.40 -9.37 23.65
N GLY A 410 5.20 -10.01 22.80
CA GLY A 410 5.67 -9.37 21.55
C GLY A 410 6.46 -8.10 21.87
N SER A 411 6.03 -6.98 21.30
CA SER A 411 6.60 -5.64 21.48
C SER A 411 5.94 -4.82 22.60
N TYR A 412 4.84 -5.32 23.17
CA TYR A 412 4.10 -4.65 24.23
C TYR A 412 4.62 -5.02 25.61
N VAL A 413 4.94 -4.02 26.44
CA VAL A 413 5.40 -4.19 27.82
C VAL A 413 4.18 -4.41 28.73
N SER A 414 4.04 -5.61 29.27
CA SER A 414 2.89 -6.00 30.09
C SER A 414 3.06 -5.71 31.58
N LYS A 415 4.30 -5.48 32.02
CA LYS A 415 4.66 -5.26 33.42
C LYS A 415 5.97 -4.50 33.52
N ILE A 416 6.05 -3.55 34.45
CA ILE A 416 7.31 -2.93 34.91
C ILE A 416 7.28 -2.97 36.45
N GLU A 417 8.36 -3.46 37.04
CA GLU A 417 8.52 -3.72 38.46
C GLU A 417 7.37 -4.56 39.03
N ASP A 418 6.68 -4.05 40.05
CA ASP A 418 5.56 -4.69 40.71
C ASP A 418 4.20 -4.40 40.04
N LEU A 419 4.15 -3.56 39.01
CA LEU A 419 2.91 -3.15 38.35
C LEU A 419 2.70 -3.88 37.01
N GLU A 420 1.79 -4.84 37.04
CA GLU A 420 1.29 -5.58 35.88
C GLU A 420 -0.01 -4.94 35.36
N GLU A 421 -0.25 -5.03 34.06
CA GLU A 421 -1.49 -4.58 33.44
C GLU A 421 -2.74 -5.28 34.03
N GLN A 422 -3.88 -4.60 34.01
CA GLN A 422 -5.14 -5.13 34.53
C GLN A 422 -6.31 -4.68 33.64
N GLY A 423 -6.95 -5.63 32.96
CA GLY A 423 -8.07 -5.34 32.07
C GLY A 423 -7.65 -4.39 30.94
N SER A 424 -8.25 -3.18 30.90
CA SER A 424 -7.92 -2.14 29.93
C SER A 424 -6.83 -1.17 30.39
N ALA A 425 -6.31 -1.32 31.61
CA ALA A 425 -5.23 -0.51 32.16
C ALA A 425 -3.88 -1.21 31.92
N GLY A 426 -2.85 -0.47 31.51
CA GLY A 426 -1.58 -1.07 31.10
C GLY A 426 -0.47 -0.04 30.85
N TRP A 427 0.71 -0.51 30.47
CA TRP A 427 1.85 0.37 30.23
C TRP A 427 1.82 0.96 28.81
N LYS A 428 1.99 2.27 28.73
CA LYS A 428 2.18 3.01 27.49
C LYS A 428 3.45 3.85 27.59
N TYR A 429 3.92 4.36 26.48
CA TYR A 429 5.02 5.33 26.45
C TYR A 429 4.60 6.58 25.67
N ALA A 430 5.19 7.70 26.04
CA ALA A 430 5.09 8.97 25.33
C ALA A 430 6.50 9.49 25.04
N VAL A 431 6.68 10.12 23.89
CA VAL A 431 7.91 10.81 23.51
C VAL A 431 7.57 12.27 23.27
N ASN A 432 8.26 13.18 23.97
CA ASN A 432 8.03 14.62 23.90
C ASN A 432 6.55 15.02 24.13
N GLY A 433 5.85 14.27 24.99
CA GLY A 433 4.45 14.50 25.35
C GLY A 433 3.42 13.82 24.43
N GLU A 434 3.83 13.17 23.35
CA GLU A 434 2.93 12.46 22.43
C GLU A 434 3.02 10.96 22.62
N VAL A 435 1.88 10.25 22.58
CA VAL A 435 1.83 8.78 22.65
C VAL A 435 1.87 8.22 21.23
N PRO A 436 3.00 7.66 20.76
CA PRO A 436 3.09 7.19 19.39
C PRO A 436 2.22 5.94 19.17
N SER A 437 1.77 5.74 17.93
CA SER A 437 1.09 4.51 17.51
C SER A 437 2.07 3.34 17.29
N ALA A 438 3.36 3.64 17.13
CA ALA A 438 4.42 2.66 16.95
C ALA A 438 4.62 1.81 18.23
N PRO A 439 4.99 0.53 18.10
CA PRO A 439 5.38 -0.28 19.25
C PRO A 439 6.69 0.23 19.87
N ALA A 440 6.94 -0.11 21.14
CA ALA A 440 8.08 0.40 21.90
C ALA A 440 9.46 -0.04 21.37
N ASP A 441 9.51 -1.05 20.49
CA ASP A 441 10.72 -1.51 19.78
C ASP A 441 10.79 -1.03 18.32
N GLY A 442 9.78 -0.29 17.84
CA GLY A 442 9.69 0.23 16.47
C GLY A 442 9.77 1.75 16.36
N TYR A 443 9.77 2.49 17.47
CA TYR A 443 9.96 3.94 17.49
C TYR A 443 11.44 4.28 17.72
N LEU A 444 12.04 5.11 16.87
CA LEU A 444 13.42 5.56 17.00
C LEU A 444 13.47 6.93 17.71
N LEU A 445 14.20 6.97 18.83
CA LEU A 445 14.41 8.15 19.66
C LEU A 445 15.57 9.00 19.12
N SER A 446 15.43 10.32 19.28
CA SER A 446 16.43 11.33 18.97
C SER A 446 17.19 11.80 20.21
N ASP A 447 18.37 12.40 20.02
CA ASP A 447 19.13 13.01 21.12
C ASP A 447 18.33 14.13 21.78
N GLY A 448 18.24 14.09 23.11
CA GLY A 448 17.47 15.05 23.89
C GLY A 448 15.98 14.72 24.08
N ASP A 449 15.47 13.63 23.49
CA ASP A 449 14.06 13.26 23.65
C ASP A 449 13.66 13.02 25.12
N GLU A 450 12.41 13.37 25.42
CA GLU A 450 11.75 13.09 26.70
C GLU A 450 10.85 11.86 26.57
N LEU A 451 11.32 10.72 27.06
CA LEU A 451 10.59 9.46 27.09
C LEU A 451 9.90 9.28 28.45
N VAL A 452 8.58 9.12 28.43
CA VAL A 452 7.79 8.81 29.62
C VAL A 452 7.09 7.46 29.44
N TRP A 453 7.49 6.46 30.21
CA TRP A 453 6.69 5.26 30.41
C TRP A 453 5.66 5.53 31.50
N PHE A 454 4.37 5.38 31.18
CA PHE A 454 3.29 5.62 32.13
C PHE A 454 2.29 4.46 32.21
N TYR A 455 1.79 4.19 33.42
CA TYR A 455 0.69 3.25 33.62
C TYR A 455 -0.65 3.93 33.33
N ALA A 456 -1.21 3.64 32.17
CA ALA A 456 -2.48 4.13 31.68
C ALA A 456 -3.66 3.46 32.42
N SER A 457 -4.60 4.26 32.89
CA SER A 457 -5.83 3.78 33.56
C SER A 457 -6.83 3.13 32.59
N SER A 458 -6.73 3.45 31.30
CA SER A 458 -7.49 2.85 30.20
C SER A 458 -6.76 3.07 28.87
N TYR A 459 -7.23 2.45 27.78
CA TYR A 459 -6.63 2.64 26.46
C TYR A 459 -6.63 4.11 25.96
N LEU A 460 -7.61 4.91 26.41
CA LEU A 460 -7.77 6.35 26.08
C LEU A 460 -6.86 7.28 26.86
N ASP A 461 -6.20 6.77 27.90
CA ASP A 461 -5.32 7.56 28.75
C ASP A 461 -4.04 7.91 27.99
N SER A 462 -3.76 9.22 27.88
CA SER A 462 -2.59 9.79 27.23
C SER A 462 -1.52 10.27 28.23
N GLY A 463 -1.69 9.98 29.52
CA GLY A 463 -0.64 10.18 30.53
C GLY A 463 -0.48 11.60 31.06
N GLY A 464 -1.52 12.43 30.94
CA GLY A 464 -1.60 13.82 31.43
C GLY A 464 -1.75 13.98 32.94
#